data_AF-S9VNY9-F1
#
_entry.id   AF-S9VNY9-F1
#
_cell.length_a   1.000
_cell.length_b   1.000
_cell.length_c   1.000
_cell.angle_alpha   90.00
_cell.angle_beta   90.00
_cell.angle_gamma   90.00
#
_symmetry.space_group_name_H-M   'P 1'
#
loop_
_entity.id
_entity.type
_entity.pdbx_description
1 polymer ?
#
loop_
_entity_poly.entity_id
_entity_poly.type
_entity_poly.pdbx_seq_one_letter_code
_entity_poly.pdbx_strand_id
1 'polypeptide(L)'
;MQRQQHDTEGTSAAYTFQQPPQGFQQEPQYRDPAVSGSRKYGNIMHDRRVYRGNTYATPVMSTTARAELQMKESQNALRRKQASQKAASIKSRKQGDAARRRLATPDPVEGRQHVEIQTDEYLEELTDKVESTQQETQTDLLMDRPPTPKYIPQKTGRDADTQINEGDLFRFDEAIEPILEVMVGKTMEQAVLEVMQEEELELLREQQLEFEQRRKEEVLETQRLESTEKRKYEEKERRKRQEAERIKREKETREKLQARQFAKAYMTNLENRVFSRLQDEGWFADRVLNEVELEFYPWLMDEVDKELDKKEKARALVDDLIRQVVRMNAARVEQSYRMQQGIQA
;
A
#
# COMPACT_ATOMS: atom_id res chain seq x y z
N MET A 1 -9.82 -29.29 -18.56
CA MET A 1 -9.01 -28.19 -17.97
C MET A 1 -9.89 -27.45 -16.97
N GLN A 2 -9.75 -27.79 -15.69
CA GLN A 2 -10.45 -27.14 -14.58
C GLN A 2 -9.84 -25.74 -14.35
N ARG A 3 -10.64 -24.69 -14.40
CA ARG A 3 -10.25 -23.34 -13.96
C ARG A 3 -10.63 -23.18 -12.50
N GLN A 4 -9.61 -23.08 -11.64
CA GLN A 4 -9.76 -22.61 -10.26
C GLN A 4 -10.00 -21.09 -10.27
N GLN A 5 -11.01 -20.65 -9.54
CA GLN A 5 -11.23 -19.24 -9.20
C GLN A 5 -10.39 -18.92 -7.96
N HIS A 6 -9.61 -17.85 -8.02
CA HIS A 6 -8.90 -17.29 -6.88
C HIS A 6 -9.77 -16.21 -6.24
N ASP A 7 -10.27 -16.46 -5.04
CA ASP A 7 -10.85 -15.45 -4.18
C ASP A 7 -9.72 -14.73 -3.43
N THR A 8 -9.55 -13.43 -3.70
CA THR A 8 -8.72 -12.53 -2.90
C THR A 8 -9.63 -11.59 -2.13
N GLU A 9 -10.10 -12.02 -0.97
CA GLU A 9 -10.74 -11.12 0.01
C GLU A 9 -9.65 -10.38 0.77
N GLY A 10 -9.45 -9.11 0.39
CA GLY A 10 -8.65 -8.17 1.18
C GLY A 10 -9.41 -7.75 2.43
N THR A 11 -9.05 -8.30 3.57
CA THR A 11 -9.53 -7.85 4.88
C THR A 11 -8.94 -6.47 5.22
N SER A 12 -9.64 -5.39 4.85
CA SER A 12 -9.38 -4.06 5.38
C SER A 12 -9.92 -3.98 6.81
N ALA A 13 -9.08 -4.23 7.80
CA ALA A 13 -9.41 -4.03 9.21
C ALA A 13 -9.63 -2.53 9.48
N ALA A 14 -10.90 -2.11 9.56
CA ALA A 14 -11.27 -0.78 10.03
C ALA A 14 -10.90 -0.64 11.52
N TYR A 15 -10.02 0.30 11.83
CA TYR A 15 -9.55 0.57 13.19
C TYR A 15 -10.61 1.37 13.95
N THR A 16 -11.56 0.69 14.60
CA THR A 16 -12.55 1.34 15.46
C THR A 16 -12.00 1.49 16.89
N PHE A 17 -11.48 2.67 17.22
CA PHE A 17 -11.07 3.03 18.58
C PHE A 17 -12.29 3.47 19.38
N GLN A 18 -12.81 2.61 20.25
CA GLN A 18 -13.84 2.95 21.24
C GLN A 18 -13.24 2.84 22.64
N GLN A 19 -13.03 3.99 23.29
CA GLN A 19 -12.85 4.05 24.74
C GLN A 19 -14.19 4.40 25.38
N PRO A 20 -14.65 3.67 26.41
CA PRO A 20 -15.79 4.12 27.21
C PRO A 20 -15.42 5.42 27.94
N PRO A 21 -16.37 6.37 28.10
CA PRO A 21 -16.10 7.65 28.76
C PRO A 21 -15.63 7.40 30.19
N GLN A 22 -14.40 7.86 30.48
CA GLN A 22 -13.84 7.79 31.81
C GLN A 22 -14.36 8.99 32.61
N GLY A 23 -15.11 8.73 33.68
CA GLY A 23 -15.69 9.78 34.52
C GLY A 23 -14.63 10.76 35.04
N PHE A 24 -14.97 12.05 34.99
CA PHE A 24 -14.16 13.14 35.52
C PHE A 24 -13.95 12.91 37.03
N GLN A 25 -12.70 12.79 37.48
CA GLN A 25 -12.40 12.81 38.92
C GLN A 25 -12.69 14.23 39.41
N GLN A 26 -13.65 14.37 40.33
CA GLN A 26 -13.95 15.64 40.97
C GLN A 26 -12.72 16.07 41.78
N GLU A 27 -12.02 17.09 41.30
CA GLU A 27 -11.11 17.87 42.14
C GLU A 27 -11.95 18.59 43.21
N PRO A 28 -11.56 18.56 44.49
CA PRO A 28 -12.26 19.32 45.51
C PRO A 28 -12.20 20.81 45.18
N GLN A 29 -13.37 21.46 45.16
CA GLN A 29 -13.58 22.83 44.69
C GLN A 29 -12.99 23.91 45.63
N TYR A 30 -12.30 23.52 46.71
CA TYR A 30 -11.71 24.45 47.66
C TYR A 30 -10.28 24.07 48.03
N ARG A 31 -9.38 25.05 47.94
CA ARG A 31 -7.97 24.93 48.31
C ARG A 31 -7.81 25.29 49.78
N ASP A 32 -7.55 24.29 50.61
CA ASP A 32 -7.23 24.50 52.02
C ASP A 32 -5.86 25.20 52.17
N PRO A 33 -5.76 26.39 52.81
CA PRO A 33 -4.51 27.14 52.93
C PRO A 33 -3.54 26.57 53.99
N ALA A 34 -3.97 25.59 54.81
CA ALA A 34 -3.19 25.06 55.93
C ALA A 34 -2.38 23.78 55.62
N VAL A 35 -2.54 23.19 54.42
CA VAL A 35 -1.78 22.00 54.02
C VAL A 35 -0.72 22.39 52.98
N SER A 36 0.36 22.99 53.46
CA SER A 36 1.66 23.02 52.77
C SER A 36 2.28 21.60 52.77
N GLY A 37 1.57 20.64 52.19
CA GLY A 37 2.07 19.30 51.94
C GLY A 37 2.79 19.30 50.61
N SER A 38 4.13 19.24 50.67
CA SER A 38 5.06 18.97 49.57
C SER A 38 4.38 18.37 48.33
N ARG A 39 4.29 19.15 47.24
CA ARG A 39 4.06 18.59 45.91
C ARG A 39 5.19 17.60 45.65
N LYS A 40 4.98 16.33 45.97
CA LYS A 40 5.83 15.25 45.50
C LYS A 40 5.71 15.29 43.99
N TYR A 41 6.70 15.88 43.33
CA TYR A 41 6.84 15.80 41.89
C TYR A 41 6.76 14.32 41.53
N GLY A 42 5.63 13.92 40.94
CA GLY A 42 5.46 12.57 40.44
C GLY A 42 6.55 12.37 39.42
N ASN A 43 7.42 11.39 39.67
CA ASN A 43 8.57 11.15 38.82
C ASN A 43 8.01 10.82 37.42
N ILE A 44 8.17 11.74 36.46
CA ILE A 44 7.59 11.66 35.10
C ILE A 44 7.90 10.28 34.50
N MET A 45 9.09 9.75 34.84
CA MET A 45 9.47 8.33 35.02
C MET A 45 8.35 7.30 34.82
N HIS A 46 7.37 7.38 35.71
CA HIS A 46 6.38 6.36 35.99
C HIS A 46 4.95 6.87 35.74
N ASP A 47 4.82 8.05 35.11
CA ASP A 47 3.53 8.63 34.77
C ASP A 47 2.90 7.91 33.58
N ARG A 48 1.72 7.33 33.79
CA ARG A 48 0.97 6.55 32.79
C ARG A 48 0.46 7.41 31.63
N ARG A 49 0.39 8.74 31.80
CA ARG A 49 -0.01 9.69 30.76
C ARG A 49 1.14 10.00 29.79
N VAL A 50 2.38 9.72 30.19
CA VAL A 50 3.57 10.05 29.42
C VAL A 50 3.99 8.83 28.62
N TYR A 51 3.65 8.85 27.33
CA TYR A 51 3.99 7.76 26.41
C TYR A 51 5.50 7.75 26.13
N ARG A 52 6.17 6.66 26.49
CA ARG A 52 7.61 6.47 26.34
C ARG A 52 7.88 5.59 25.13
N GLY A 53 7.92 6.20 23.95
CA GLY A 53 8.18 5.48 22.70
C GLY A 53 7.84 6.30 21.47
N ASN A 54 8.29 5.84 20.31
CA ASN A 54 7.93 6.42 19.02
C ASN A 54 6.43 6.18 18.73
N THR A 55 5.66 7.23 18.47
CA THR A 55 4.20 7.17 18.20
C THR A 55 3.86 6.80 16.75
N TYR A 56 4.86 6.73 15.87
CA TYR A 56 4.65 6.52 14.43
C TYR A 56 5.07 5.13 13.90
N ALA A 57 5.51 4.22 14.76
CA ALA A 57 5.90 2.88 14.33
C ALA A 57 5.24 1.82 15.21
N THR A 58 4.38 0.98 14.63
CA THR A 58 4.03 -0.30 15.22
C THR A 58 5.32 -1.13 15.30
N PRO A 59 5.88 -1.42 16.48
CA PRO A 59 7.01 -2.32 16.55
C PRO A 59 6.51 -3.70 16.11
N VAL A 60 7.09 -4.21 15.02
CA VAL A 60 6.90 -5.60 14.59
C VAL A 60 7.63 -6.47 15.61
N MET A 61 7.01 -6.68 16.78
CA MET A 61 7.55 -7.57 17.79
C MET A 61 7.49 -9.00 17.23
N SER A 62 8.59 -9.73 17.31
CA SER A 62 8.63 -11.13 16.90
C SER A 62 7.60 -11.94 17.70
N THR A 63 7.08 -13.00 17.09
CA THR A 63 6.15 -13.95 17.74
C THR A 63 6.68 -14.47 19.08
N THR A 64 8.00 -14.64 19.18
CA THR A 64 8.71 -15.03 20.40
C THR A 64 8.64 -13.95 21.50
N ALA A 65 8.80 -12.67 21.15
CA ALA A 65 8.76 -11.57 22.12
C ALA A 65 7.33 -11.33 22.67
N ARG A 66 6.29 -11.57 21.86
CA ARG A 66 4.89 -11.53 22.33
C ARG A 66 4.56 -12.64 23.31
N ALA A 67 5.05 -13.86 23.06
CA ALA A 67 4.82 -15.00 23.94
C ALA A 67 5.48 -14.82 25.33
N GLU A 68 6.68 -14.24 25.38
CA GLU A 68 7.38 -13.99 26.63
C GLU A 68 6.69 -12.93 27.51
N LEU A 69 6.13 -11.88 26.89
CA LEU A 69 5.37 -10.84 27.60
C LEU A 69 4.07 -11.40 28.22
N GLN A 70 3.32 -12.22 27.48
CA GLN A 70 2.10 -12.86 27.99
C GLN A 70 2.38 -13.82 29.16
N MET A 71 3.50 -14.53 29.12
CA MET A 71 3.94 -15.39 30.23
C MET A 71 4.29 -14.57 31.48
N LYS A 72 4.95 -13.42 31.34
CA LYS A 72 5.23 -12.51 32.46
C LYS A 72 3.96 -11.88 33.05
N GLU A 73 3.00 -11.47 32.21
CA GLU A 73 1.74 -10.88 32.68
C GLU A 73 0.87 -11.90 33.42
N SER A 74 0.74 -13.12 32.90
CA SER A 74 -0.02 -14.20 33.56
C SER A 74 0.61 -14.59 34.91
N GLN A 75 1.94 -14.67 35.00
CA GLN A 75 2.65 -14.96 36.25
C GLN A 75 2.46 -13.86 37.31
N ASN A 76 2.47 -12.58 36.90
CA ASN A 76 2.20 -11.45 37.80
C ASN A 76 0.74 -11.41 38.26
N ALA A 77 -0.21 -11.74 37.38
CA ALA A 77 -1.64 -11.82 37.72
C ALA A 77 -1.91 -12.94 38.74
N LEU A 78 -1.30 -14.12 38.55
CA LEU A 78 -1.36 -15.24 39.50
C LEU A 78 -0.82 -14.85 40.88
N ARG A 79 0.34 -14.18 40.93
CA ARG A 79 0.96 -13.73 42.18
C ARG A 79 0.10 -12.70 42.92
N ARG A 80 -0.57 -11.80 42.19
CA ARG A 80 -1.50 -10.81 42.77
C ARG A 80 -2.78 -11.46 43.31
N LYS A 81 -3.31 -12.49 42.63
CA LYS A 81 -4.48 -13.27 43.07
C LYS A 81 -4.19 -14.11 44.33
N GLN A 82 -3.00 -14.68 44.43
CA GLN A 82 -2.58 -15.41 45.65
C GLN A 82 -2.40 -14.48 46.86
N ALA A 83 -1.87 -13.27 46.65
CA ALA A 83 -1.71 -12.28 47.72
C ALA A 83 -3.07 -11.77 48.24
N SER A 84 -4.05 -11.53 47.36
CA SER A 84 -5.39 -11.09 47.77
C SER A 84 -6.17 -12.18 48.51
N GLN A 85 -6.05 -13.45 48.07
CA GLN A 85 -6.67 -14.58 48.78
C GLN A 85 -6.09 -14.79 50.19
N LYS A 86 -4.76 -14.67 50.36
CA LYS A 86 -4.14 -14.74 51.70
C LYS A 86 -4.62 -13.61 52.60
N ALA A 87 -4.70 -12.37 52.10
CA ALA A 87 -5.18 -11.23 52.88
C ALA A 87 -6.65 -11.36 53.31
N ALA A 88 -7.52 -11.89 52.45
CA ALA A 88 -8.94 -12.12 52.76
C ALA A 88 -9.13 -13.20 53.86
N SER A 89 -8.35 -14.29 53.80
CA SER A 89 -8.42 -15.37 54.80
C SER A 89 -8.05 -14.91 56.22
N ILE A 90 -7.03 -14.05 56.35
CA ILE A 90 -6.58 -13.52 57.64
C ILE A 90 -7.65 -12.58 58.25
N LYS A 91 -8.33 -11.80 57.42
CA LYS A 91 -9.37 -10.87 57.87
C LYS A 91 -10.61 -11.60 58.40
N SER A 92 -11.02 -12.67 57.71
CA SER A 92 -12.14 -13.53 58.16
C SER A 92 -11.83 -14.24 59.48
N ARG A 93 -10.61 -14.76 59.66
CA ARG A 93 -10.19 -15.41 60.92
C ARG A 93 -10.21 -14.45 62.11
N LYS A 94 -9.73 -13.22 61.92
CA LYS A 94 -9.74 -12.17 62.95
C LYS A 94 -11.16 -11.73 63.36
N GLN A 95 -12.11 -11.72 62.41
CA GLN A 95 -13.51 -11.40 62.71
C GLN A 95 -14.19 -12.53 63.50
N GLY A 96 -13.92 -13.79 63.18
CA GLY A 96 -14.45 -14.95 63.91
C GLY A 96 -13.97 -14.99 65.37
N ASP A 97 -12.69 -14.74 65.63
CA ASP A 97 -12.13 -14.70 66.99
C ASP A 97 -12.67 -13.52 67.80
N ALA A 98 -12.91 -12.37 67.16
CA ALA A 98 -13.49 -11.19 67.81
C ALA A 98 -14.98 -11.39 68.18
N ALA A 99 -15.75 -12.13 67.36
CA ALA A 99 -17.14 -12.46 67.66
C ALA A 99 -17.24 -13.48 68.81
N ARG A 100 -16.33 -14.46 68.87
CA ARG A 100 -16.27 -15.45 69.97
C ARG A 100 -15.97 -14.82 71.34
N ARG A 101 -15.15 -13.75 71.38
CA ARG A 101 -14.87 -13.01 72.62
C ARG A 101 -16.01 -12.11 73.10
N ARG A 102 -16.99 -11.79 72.25
CA ARG A 102 -18.12 -10.93 72.60
C ARG A 102 -19.34 -11.69 73.16
N LEU A 103 -19.35 -13.03 73.05
CA LEU A 103 -20.47 -13.89 73.48
C LEU A 103 -20.08 -14.90 74.58
N ALA A 104 -18.90 -14.77 75.18
CA ALA A 104 -18.42 -15.71 76.19
C ALA A 104 -18.71 -15.22 77.62
N THR A 105 -19.32 -16.10 78.41
CA THR A 105 -19.32 -16.04 79.89
C THR A 105 -17.87 -15.96 80.38
N PRO A 106 -17.54 -15.13 81.38
CA PRO A 106 -16.16 -14.95 81.84
C PRO A 106 -15.50 -16.28 82.26
N ASP A 107 -14.18 -16.37 82.05
CA ASP A 107 -13.40 -17.59 82.30
C ASP A 107 -13.51 -18.04 83.78
N PRO A 108 -13.65 -19.36 84.04
CA PRO A 108 -13.76 -19.90 85.40
C PRO A 108 -12.53 -19.62 86.26
N VAL A 109 -12.75 -19.27 87.52
CA VAL A 109 -11.70 -19.08 88.52
C VAL A 109 -10.98 -20.41 88.79
N GLU A 110 -9.64 -20.39 88.86
CA GLU A 110 -8.82 -21.59 89.06
C GLU A 110 -9.31 -22.43 90.26
N GLY A 111 -9.64 -23.70 90.00
CA GLY A 111 -10.08 -24.67 91.00
C GLY A 111 -11.57 -25.03 91.00
N ARG A 112 -12.38 -24.54 90.05
CA ARG A 112 -13.79 -24.95 89.90
C ARG A 112 -14.13 -25.37 88.48
N GLN A 113 -14.79 -26.52 88.31
CA GLN A 113 -15.36 -26.96 87.04
C GLN A 113 -16.84 -26.55 86.98
N HIS A 114 -17.27 -25.94 85.87
CA HIS A 114 -18.68 -25.68 85.61
C HIS A 114 -19.29 -26.91 84.91
N VAL A 115 -20.47 -27.33 85.37
CA VAL A 115 -21.29 -28.41 84.77
C VAL A 115 -22.57 -27.78 84.24
N GLU A 116 -22.93 -28.12 82.99
CA GLU A 116 -24.17 -27.66 82.36
C GLU A 116 -25.36 -28.45 82.93
N ILE A 117 -26.36 -27.74 83.46
CA ILE A 117 -27.58 -28.31 84.03
C ILE A 117 -28.71 -28.09 83.04
N GLN A 118 -29.43 -29.17 82.69
CA GLN A 118 -30.57 -29.13 81.78
C GLN A 118 -31.76 -28.42 82.44
N THR A 119 -31.98 -27.16 82.08
CA THR A 119 -33.10 -26.32 82.56
C THR A 119 -34.28 -26.28 81.59
N ASP A 120 -34.37 -27.25 80.67
CA ASP A 120 -35.49 -27.34 79.75
C ASP A 120 -36.67 -28.06 80.41
N GLU A 121 -37.80 -27.36 80.48
CA GLU A 121 -39.07 -27.80 81.06
C GLU A 121 -39.71 -28.90 80.18
N TYR A 122 -39.88 -30.12 80.71
CA TYR A 122 -40.30 -31.30 79.94
C TYR A 122 -41.58 -31.95 80.52
N LEU A 123 -42.72 -31.53 79.96
CA LEU A 123 -44.02 -32.20 79.70
C LEU A 123 -44.91 -32.81 80.81
N GLU A 124 -46.21 -32.75 80.48
CA GLU A 124 -47.46 -32.89 81.23
C GLU A 124 -47.92 -34.34 81.49
N GLU A 125 -48.82 -34.54 82.47
CA GLU A 125 -50.02 -35.40 82.34
C GLU A 125 -50.99 -35.20 83.52
N LEU A 126 -52.24 -34.82 83.21
CA LEU A 126 -53.36 -34.74 84.16
C LEU A 126 -53.92 -36.14 84.48
N THR A 127 -53.99 -36.51 85.75
CA THR A 127 -54.94 -37.52 86.26
C THR A 127 -55.48 -37.11 87.63
N ASP A 128 -56.79 -36.87 87.67
CA ASP A 128 -57.55 -36.56 88.89
C ASP A 128 -57.47 -37.73 89.88
N LYS A 129 -56.99 -37.46 91.09
CA LYS A 129 -57.04 -38.41 92.22
C LYS A 129 -57.66 -37.74 93.45
N VAL A 130 -58.65 -38.45 93.97
CA VAL A 130 -59.64 -38.10 95.00
C VAL A 130 -59.01 -37.65 96.32
N GLU A 131 -59.64 -36.67 96.98
CA GLU A 131 -59.24 -36.10 98.26
C GLU A 131 -59.14 -37.15 99.38
N SER A 132 -57.96 -37.23 100.01
CA SER A 132 -57.77 -37.86 101.32
C SER A 132 -57.33 -36.81 102.32
N THR A 133 -58.17 -36.54 103.30
CA THR A 133 -57.93 -35.57 104.38
C THR A 133 -57.07 -36.21 105.45
N GLN A 134 -55.86 -35.68 105.67
CA GLN A 134 -55.10 -35.92 106.89
C GLN A 134 -55.15 -34.66 107.75
N GLN A 135 -55.57 -34.83 109.00
CA GLN A 135 -55.69 -33.79 110.00
C GLN A 135 -54.62 -34.05 111.06
N GLU A 136 -53.60 -33.20 111.10
CA GLU A 136 -52.57 -33.20 112.15
C GLU A 136 -52.62 -31.86 112.90
N THR A 137 -52.57 -31.95 114.22
CA THR A 137 -52.77 -30.83 115.15
C THR A 137 -51.44 -30.18 115.51
N GLN A 138 -51.30 -28.91 115.08
CA GLN A 138 -50.81 -27.77 115.85
C GLN A 138 -49.44 -27.87 116.58
N THR A 139 -48.44 -27.23 115.97
CA THR A 139 -47.62 -26.19 116.61
C THR A 139 -47.16 -25.20 115.54
N ASP A 140 -47.84 -24.06 115.38
CA ASP A 140 -47.38 -22.99 114.49
C ASP A 140 -46.20 -22.24 115.12
N LEU A 141 -45.08 -22.18 114.41
CA LEU A 141 -44.03 -21.20 114.65
C LEU A 141 -44.58 -19.85 114.18
N LEU A 142 -44.70 -18.88 115.10
CA LEU A 142 -45.18 -17.53 114.82
C LEU A 142 -44.43 -16.92 113.62
N MET A 143 -45.06 -16.89 112.46
CA MET A 143 -44.52 -16.25 111.26
C MET A 143 -44.81 -14.74 111.31
N ASP A 144 -43.78 -13.93 111.06
CA ASP A 144 -43.91 -12.48 110.97
C ASP A 144 -44.85 -12.08 109.82
N ARG A 145 -45.74 -11.12 110.11
CA ARG A 145 -46.70 -10.60 109.14
C ARG A 145 -45.94 -10.02 107.93
N PRO A 146 -46.31 -10.35 106.67
CA PRO A 146 -45.70 -9.73 105.51
C PRO A 146 -45.89 -8.19 105.57
N PRO A 147 -44.89 -7.40 105.14
CA PRO A 147 -44.97 -5.95 105.21
C PRO A 147 -46.20 -5.47 104.42
N THR A 148 -47.01 -4.61 105.02
CA THR A 148 -48.19 -4.05 104.37
C THR A 148 -47.80 -3.36 103.05
N PRO A 149 -48.50 -3.62 101.94
CA PRO A 149 -48.18 -3.04 100.65
C PRO A 149 -48.22 -1.51 100.72
N LYS A 150 -47.23 -0.86 100.09
CA LYS A 150 -47.15 0.61 100.07
C LYS A 150 -48.37 1.17 99.35
N TYR A 151 -49.09 2.08 100.00
CA TYR A 151 -50.22 2.78 99.40
C TYR A 151 -49.74 3.66 98.24
N ILE A 152 -50.22 3.39 97.02
CA ILE A 152 -50.02 4.21 95.84
C ILE A 152 -51.33 4.99 95.60
N PRO A 153 -51.34 6.32 95.77
CA PRO A 153 -52.53 7.13 95.48
C PRO A 153 -52.98 6.96 94.03
N GLN A 154 -54.29 6.92 93.78
CA GLN A 154 -54.84 6.93 92.43
C GLN A 154 -54.47 8.24 91.72
N LYS A 155 -54.01 8.15 90.46
CA LYS A 155 -53.68 9.33 89.63
C LYS A 155 -54.95 10.16 89.43
N THR A 156 -55.03 11.31 90.10
CA THR A 156 -56.10 12.30 89.89
C THR A 156 -55.62 13.38 88.92
N GLY A 157 -56.02 13.26 87.66
CA GLY A 157 -55.80 14.24 86.59
C GLY A 157 -56.55 13.79 85.33
N ARG A 158 -57.04 14.74 84.52
CA ARG A 158 -57.70 14.43 83.25
C ARG A 158 -56.63 14.33 82.17
N ASP A 159 -56.42 13.13 81.65
CA ASP A 159 -55.49 12.90 80.54
C ASP A 159 -56.08 13.50 79.26
N ALA A 160 -55.25 14.23 78.51
CA ALA A 160 -55.59 14.83 77.22
C ALA A 160 -54.42 14.61 76.26
N ASP A 161 -54.73 14.19 75.04
CA ASP A 161 -53.81 14.09 73.92
C ASP A 161 -54.17 15.13 72.85
N THR A 162 -53.15 15.66 72.19
CA THR A 162 -53.30 16.54 71.04
C THR A 162 -52.49 15.95 69.91
N GLN A 163 -53.16 15.65 68.79
CA GLN A 163 -52.54 15.09 67.59
C GLN A 163 -52.84 16.00 66.41
N ILE A 164 -51.82 16.29 65.61
CA ILE A 164 -51.95 17.00 64.34
C ILE A 164 -52.22 15.95 63.27
N ASN A 165 -53.31 16.13 62.52
CA ASN A 165 -53.73 15.21 61.48
C ASN A 165 -53.06 15.53 60.13
N GLU A 166 -53.07 14.57 59.22
CA GLU A 166 -52.54 14.78 57.86
C GLU A 166 -53.29 15.94 57.18
N GLY A 167 -52.55 16.96 56.73
CA GLY A 167 -53.09 18.14 56.05
C GLY A 167 -53.35 19.37 56.92
N ASP A 168 -53.26 19.26 58.25
CA ASP A 168 -53.65 20.35 59.18
C ASP A 168 -52.65 21.53 59.20
N LEU A 169 -51.40 21.30 58.79
CA LEU A 169 -50.33 22.31 58.72
C LEU A 169 -49.81 22.55 57.29
N PHE A 170 -50.48 22.02 56.26
CA PHE A 170 -49.99 22.13 54.90
C PHE A 170 -50.21 23.55 54.33
N ARG A 171 -49.12 24.20 53.94
CA ARG A 171 -49.14 25.48 53.21
C ARG A 171 -48.73 25.25 51.76
N PHE A 172 -49.68 25.44 50.85
CA PHE A 172 -49.48 25.15 49.43
C PHE A 172 -48.37 26.00 48.81
N ASP A 173 -48.34 27.30 49.09
CA ASP A 173 -47.38 28.24 48.50
C ASP A 173 -45.92 27.87 48.83
N GLU A 174 -45.67 27.40 50.07
CA GLU A 174 -44.33 26.94 50.49
C GLU A 174 -43.98 25.57 49.89
N ALA A 175 -44.97 24.70 49.73
CA ALA A 175 -44.76 23.34 49.22
C ALA A 175 -44.55 23.30 47.71
N ILE A 176 -45.13 24.24 46.95
CA ILE A 176 -45.03 24.27 45.48
C ILE A 176 -43.80 25.01 44.97
N GLU A 177 -43.23 25.93 45.76
CA GLU A 177 -42.04 26.70 45.41
C GLU A 177 -40.89 25.85 44.84
N PRO A 178 -40.43 24.74 45.48
CA PRO A 178 -39.37 23.90 44.91
C PRO A 178 -39.78 23.15 43.63
N ILE A 179 -41.06 22.86 43.46
CA ILE A 179 -41.58 22.19 42.26
C ILE A 179 -41.55 23.16 41.07
N LEU A 180 -42.02 24.40 41.29
CA LEU A 180 -42.01 25.45 40.28
C LEU A 180 -40.58 25.85 39.91
N GLU A 181 -39.68 25.97 40.87
CA GLU A 181 -38.26 26.28 40.61
C GLU A 181 -37.62 25.24 39.68
N VAL A 182 -37.84 23.96 39.96
CA VAL A 182 -37.31 22.88 39.11
C VAL A 182 -37.97 22.87 37.74
N MET A 183 -39.29 23.07 37.64
CA MET A 183 -39.98 23.11 36.35
C MET A 183 -39.49 24.29 35.49
N VAL A 184 -39.47 25.49 36.05
CA VAL A 184 -39.04 26.69 35.32
C VAL A 184 -37.56 26.57 34.96
N GLY A 185 -36.70 26.19 35.90
CA GLY A 185 -35.27 26.01 35.65
C GLY A 185 -35.01 25.01 34.53
N LYS A 186 -35.68 23.85 34.56
CA LYS A 186 -35.49 22.82 33.53
C LYS A 186 -36.05 23.20 32.18
N THR A 187 -37.20 23.88 32.12
CA THR A 187 -37.74 24.38 30.86
C THR A 187 -36.86 25.45 30.23
N MET A 188 -36.31 26.37 31.03
CA MET A 188 -35.39 27.39 30.53
C MET A 188 -34.06 26.79 30.09
N GLU A 189 -33.48 25.88 30.86
CA GLU A 189 -32.23 25.19 30.50
C GLU A 189 -32.40 24.42 29.19
N GLN A 190 -33.51 23.69 29.03
CA GLN A 190 -33.79 22.96 27.81
C GLN A 190 -33.99 23.89 26.62
N ALA A 191 -34.74 24.99 26.77
CA ALA A 191 -34.94 25.97 25.70
C ALA A 191 -33.62 26.62 25.26
N VAL A 192 -32.73 26.95 26.20
CA VAL A 192 -31.41 27.51 25.86
C VAL A 192 -30.54 26.50 25.10
N LEU A 193 -30.54 25.24 25.54
CA LEU A 193 -29.79 24.18 24.85
C LEU A 193 -30.31 23.93 23.43
N GLU A 194 -31.63 23.93 23.23
CA GLU A 194 -32.25 23.76 21.92
C GLU A 194 -31.87 24.90 20.98
N VAL A 195 -31.98 26.16 21.42
CA VAL A 195 -31.58 27.33 20.60
C VAL A 195 -30.10 27.28 20.24
N MET A 196 -29.22 26.96 21.19
CA MET A 196 -27.78 26.85 20.90
C MET A 196 -27.48 25.74 19.88
N GLN A 197 -28.20 24.61 19.94
CA GLN A 197 -28.05 23.53 18.98
C GLN A 197 -28.56 23.92 17.60
N GLU A 198 -29.67 24.66 17.52
CA GLU A 198 -30.21 25.17 16.26
C GLU A 198 -29.22 26.13 15.59
N GLU A 199 -28.65 27.09 16.33
CA GLU A 199 -27.63 28.01 15.82
C GLU A 199 -26.36 27.28 15.35
N GLU A 200 -25.89 26.27 16.10
CA GLU A 200 -24.74 25.45 15.68
C GLU A 200 -25.03 24.69 14.37
N LEU A 201 -26.23 24.10 14.25
CA LEU A 201 -26.64 23.39 13.04
C LEU A 201 -26.76 24.32 11.83
N GLU A 202 -27.23 25.56 12.01
CA GLU A 202 -27.26 26.57 10.96
C GLU A 202 -25.85 26.95 10.51
N LEU A 203 -24.95 27.23 11.45
CA LEU A 203 -23.55 27.55 11.13
C LEU A 203 -22.86 26.41 10.37
N LEU A 204 -23.08 25.15 10.77
CA LEU A 204 -22.54 23.99 10.07
C LEU A 204 -23.10 23.85 8.65
N ARG A 205 -24.39 24.13 8.44
CA ARG A 205 -25.01 24.12 7.10
C ARG A 205 -24.42 25.20 6.21
N GLU A 206 -24.24 26.41 6.74
CA GLU A 206 -23.61 27.50 6.00
C GLU A 206 -22.18 27.16 5.59
N GLN A 207 -21.38 26.61 6.51
CA GLN A 207 -20.02 26.16 6.22
C GLN A 207 -19.99 25.04 5.15
N GLN A 208 -20.90 24.06 5.24
CA GLN A 208 -21.00 23.00 4.23
C GLN A 208 -21.34 23.58 2.86
N LEU A 209 -22.28 24.51 2.79
CA LEU A 209 -22.71 25.15 1.55
C LEU A 209 -21.57 25.98 0.93
N GLU A 210 -20.84 26.76 1.73
CA GLU A 210 -19.68 27.52 1.28
C GLU A 210 -18.55 26.59 0.79
N PHE A 211 -18.30 25.48 1.49
CA PHE A 211 -17.32 24.48 1.07
C PHE A 211 -17.72 23.81 -0.25
N GLU A 212 -18.99 23.44 -0.40
CA GLU A 212 -19.50 22.87 -1.65
C GLU A 212 -19.42 23.85 -2.81
N GLN A 213 -19.71 25.14 -2.58
CA GLN A 213 -19.59 26.16 -3.60
C GLN A 213 -18.14 26.30 -4.07
N ARG A 214 -17.19 26.47 -3.14
CA ARG A 214 -15.76 26.51 -3.44
C ARG A 214 -15.30 25.27 -4.21
N ARG A 215 -15.71 24.08 -3.77
CA ARG A 215 -15.39 22.83 -4.45
C ARG A 215 -15.98 22.78 -5.87
N LYS A 216 -17.21 23.25 -6.08
CA LYS A 216 -17.83 23.30 -7.41
C LYS A 216 -17.08 24.27 -8.33
N GLU A 217 -16.65 25.42 -7.82
CA GLU A 217 -15.83 26.40 -8.54
C GLU A 217 -14.48 25.82 -8.94
N GLU A 218 -13.77 25.17 -8.01
CA GLU A 218 -12.50 24.49 -8.28
C GLU A 218 -12.65 23.39 -9.33
N VAL A 219 -13.71 22.58 -9.25
CA VAL A 219 -14.00 21.53 -10.24
C VAL A 219 -14.29 22.13 -11.62
N LEU A 220 -14.99 23.25 -11.71
CA LEU A 220 -15.25 23.92 -12.98
C LEU A 220 -13.98 24.53 -13.57
N GLU A 221 -13.12 25.13 -12.74
CA GLU A 221 -11.85 25.69 -13.17
C GLU A 221 -10.91 24.60 -13.71
N THR A 222 -10.77 23.50 -12.97
CA THR A 222 -9.95 22.35 -13.39
C THR A 222 -10.44 21.75 -14.70
N GLN A 223 -11.74 21.54 -14.86
CA GLN A 223 -12.32 21.07 -16.14
C GLN A 223 -12.03 22.04 -17.29
N ARG A 224 -12.12 23.35 -17.04
CA ARG A 224 -11.79 24.36 -18.04
C ARG A 224 -10.32 24.25 -18.45
N LEU A 225 -9.39 24.15 -17.49
CA LEU A 225 -7.96 24.00 -17.75
C LEU A 225 -7.66 22.71 -18.54
N GLU A 226 -8.19 21.57 -18.10
CA GLU A 226 -8.05 20.28 -18.79
C GLU A 226 -8.54 20.35 -20.24
N SER A 227 -9.69 20.98 -20.49
CA SER A 227 -10.22 21.14 -21.85
C SER A 227 -9.29 21.96 -22.75
N THR A 228 -8.67 23.01 -22.19
CA THR A 228 -7.71 23.84 -22.94
C THR A 228 -6.40 23.12 -23.19
N GLU A 229 -5.91 22.34 -22.22
CA GLU A 229 -4.70 21.53 -22.37
C GLU A 229 -4.92 20.41 -23.39
N LYS A 230 -6.07 19.73 -23.34
CA LYS A 230 -6.44 18.71 -24.32
C LYS A 230 -6.42 19.25 -25.74
N ARG A 231 -7.01 20.43 -25.97
CA ARG A 231 -6.98 21.09 -27.29
C ARG A 231 -5.55 21.41 -27.75
N LYS A 232 -4.72 21.97 -26.86
CA LYS A 232 -3.31 22.26 -27.16
C LYS A 232 -2.51 21.00 -27.45
N TYR A 233 -2.77 19.92 -26.71
CA TYR A 233 -2.12 18.64 -26.88
C TYR A 233 -2.49 18.00 -28.23
N GLU A 234 -3.78 17.97 -28.57
CA GLU A 234 -4.28 17.48 -29.85
C GLU A 234 -3.69 18.26 -31.03
N GLU A 235 -3.61 19.60 -30.93
CA GLU A 235 -2.96 20.42 -31.95
C GLU A 235 -1.46 20.10 -32.07
N LYS A 236 -0.75 19.99 -30.94
CA LYS A 236 0.68 19.65 -30.90
C LYS A 236 0.95 18.29 -31.53
N GLU A 237 0.15 17.28 -31.21
CA GLU A 237 0.27 15.94 -31.80
C GLU A 237 -0.03 15.95 -33.31
N ARG A 238 -1.02 16.73 -33.75
CA ARG A 238 -1.29 16.92 -35.19
C ARG A 238 -0.10 17.55 -35.91
N ARG A 239 0.52 18.59 -35.32
CA ARG A 239 1.72 19.25 -35.87
C ARG A 239 2.91 18.31 -35.93
N LYS A 240 3.18 17.54 -34.87
CA LYS A 240 4.24 16.52 -34.86
C LYS A 240 4.04 15.49 -35.96
N ARG A 241 2.81 15.01 -36.16
CA ARG A 241 2.50 14.04 -37.23
C ARG A 241 2.78 14.61 -38.61
N GLN A 242 2.33 15.85 -38.86
CA GLN A 242 2.58 16.55 -40.12
C GLN A 242 4.08 16.72 -40.38
N GLU A 243 4.85 17.14 -39.36
CA GLU A 243 6.30 17.33 -39.50
C GLU A 243 7.03 16.00 -39.69
N ALA A 244 6.64 14.94 -38.99
CA ALA A 244 7.20 13.61 -39.19
C ALA A 244 6.96 13.10 -40.62
N GLU A 245 5.76 13.30 -41.17
CA GLU A 245 5.47 12.97 -42.58
C GLU A 245 6.28 13.84 -43.55
N ARG A 246 6.43 15.14 -43.28
CA ARG A 246 7.26 16.04 -44.09
C ARG A 246 8.71 15.58 -44.12
N ILE A 247 9.30 15.28 -42.96
CA ILE A 247 10.68 14.79 -42.84
C ILE A 247 10.83 13.46 -43.58
N LYS A 248 9.85 12.56 -43.49
CA LYS A 248 9.87 11.30 -44.25
C LYS A 248 9.89 11.55 -45.76
N ARG A 249 8.99 12.39 -46.27
CA ARG A 249 8.95 12.76 -47.69
C ARG A 249 10.24 13.43 -48.14
N GLU A 250 10.78 14.34 -47.33
CA GLU A 250 12.05 15.02 -47.62
C GLU A 250 13.23 14.04 -47.67
N LYS A 251 13.28 13.06 -46.76
CA LYS A 251 14.30 12.02 -46.78
C LYS A 251 14.22 11.19 -48.08
N GLU A 252 13.02 10.75 -48.45
CA GLU A 252 12.79 9.98 -49.68
C GLU A 252 13.17 10.78 -50.94
N THR A 253 12.78 12.06 -51.02
CA THR A 253 13.14 12.92 -52.16
C THR A 253 14.63 13.21 -52.20
N ARG A 254 15.26 13.44 -51.06
CA ARG A 254 16.72 13.64 -50.95
C ARG A 254 17.48 12.41 -51.41
N GLU A 255 17.09 11.21 -50.99
CA GLU A 255 17.71 9.95 -51.43
C GLU A 255 17.57 9.75 -52.94
N LYS A 256 16.37 9.99 -53.50
CA LYS A 256 16.14 9.93 -54.96
C LYS A 256 17.01 10.94 -55.72
N LEU A 257 17.12 12.16 -55.21
CA LEU A 257 17.96 13.20 -55.81
C LEU A 257 19.44 12.82 -55.77
N GLN A 258 19.92 12.31 -54.62
CA GLN A 258 21.28 11.83 -54.45
C GLN A 258 21.60 10.67 -55.41
N ALA A 259 20.71 9.68 -55.52
CA ALA A 259 20.87 8.57 -56.45
C ALA A 259 20.92 9.06 -57.91
N ARG A 260 20.07 10.02 -58.28
CA ARG A 260 20.08 10.62 -59.63
C ARG A 260 21.38 11.39 -59.90
N GLN A 261 21.84 12.19 -58.95
CA GLN A 261 23.09 12.94 -59.07
C GLN A 261 24.30 12.00 -59.18
N PHE A 262 24.34 10.96 -58.36
CA PHE A 262 25.36 9.92 -58.40
C PHE A 262 25.37 9.19 -59.75
N ALA A 263 24.21 8.73 -60.22
CA ALA A 263 24.08 8.09 -61.52
C ALA A 263 24.55 9.01 -62.65
N LYS A 264 24.16 10.30 -62.63
CA LYS A 264 24.63 11.27 -63.62
C LYS A 264 26.16 11.42 -63.60
N ALA A 265 26.75 11.63 -62.42
CA ALA A 265 28.20 11.79 -62.28
C ALA A 265 29.00 10.52 -62.65
N TYR A 266 28.43 9.34 -62.38
CA TYR A 266 29.01 8.07 -62.79
C TYR A 266 28.96 7.90 -64.32
N MET A 267 27.78 8.12 -64.92
CA MET A 267 27.57 7.97 -66.36
C MET A 267 28.39 8.97 -67.18
N THR A 268 28.57 10.22 -66.72
CA THR A 268 29.36 11.23 -67.46
C THR A 268 30.81 10.81 -67.71
N ASN A 269 31.39 10.00 -66.83
CA ASN A 269 32.77 9.50 -66.99
C ASN A 269 32.82 8.04 -67.46
N LEU A 270 31.68 7.36 -67.54
CA LEU A 270 31.63 5.96 -67.95
C LEU A 270 31.96 5.81 -69.43
N GLU A 271 31.40 6.66 -70.29
CA GLU A 271 31.67 6.63 -71.73
C GLU A 271 33.16 6.78 -71.99
N ASN A 272 33.80 7.82 -71.45
CA ASN A 272 35.24 8.04 -71.60
C ASN A 272 36.06 6.85 -71.07
N ARG A 273 35.71 6.29 -69.91
CA ARG A 273 36.42 5.11 -69.35
C ARG A 273 36.26 3.86 -70.21
N VAL A 274 35.07 3.62 -70.75
CA VAL A 274 34.80 2.48 -71.64
C VAL A 274 35.51 2.68 -72.97
N PHE A 275 35.46 3.88 -73.55
CA PHE A 275 36.18 4.19 -74.79
C PHE A 275 37.69 4.05 -74.63
N SER A 276 38.29 4.61 -73.56
CA SER A 276 39.73 4.42 -73.29
C SER A 276 40.06 2.95 -73.09
N ARG A 277 39.27 2.21 -72.32
CA ARG A 277 39.51 0.77 -72.13
C ARG A 277 39.40 -0.02 -73.43
N LEU A 278 38.41 0.29 -74.27
CA LEU A 278 38.19 -0.40 -75.54
C LEU A 278 39.26 -0.04 -76.57
N GLN A 279 39.81 1.17 -76.49
CA GLN A 279 40.99 1.62 -77.24
C GLN A 279 42.27 0.92 -76.76
N ASP A 280 42.49 0.81 -75.44
CA ASP A 280 43.62 0.10 -74.84
C ASP A 280 43.58 -1.41 -75.15
N GLU A 281 42.38 -2.00 -75.20
CA GLU A 281 42.15 -3.39 -75.61
C GLU A 281 42.28 -3.59 -77.14
N GLY A 282 42.49 -2.52 -77.93
CA GLY A 282 42.79 -2.60 -79.36
C GLY A 282 41.60 -2.88 -80.26
N TRP A 283 40.36 -2.74 -79.78
CA TRP A 283 39.16 -2.96 -80.59
C TRP A 283 38.92 -1.86 -81.62
N PHE A 284 39.36 -0.63 -81.35
CA PHE A 284 39.40 0.43 -82.35
C PHE A 284 40.66 0.28 -83.19
N ALA A 285 40.62 -0.65 -84.15
CA ALA A 285 41.66 -0.74 -85.15
C ALA A 285 41.67 0.53 -86.02
N ASP A 286 42.85 1.05 -86.32
CA ASP A 286 42.99 2.18 -87.23
C ASP A 286 42.56 1.72 -88.63
N ARG A 287 41.48 2.32 -89.13
CA ARG A 287 40.87 1.99 -90.41
C ARG A 287 41.89 2.10 -91.54
N VAL A 288 42.81 3.06 -91.46
CA VAL A 288 43.85 3.25 -92.48
C VAL A 288 44.87 2.12 -92.42
N LEU A 289 45.31 1.71 -91.23
CA LEU A 289 46.21 0.56 -91.09
C LEU A 289 45.56 -0.72 -91.61
N ASN A 290 44.29 -0.98 -91.27
CA ASN A 290 43.59 -2.15 -91.76
C ASN A 290 43.34 -2.13 -93.28
N GLU A 291 43.00 -0.99 -93.87
CA GLU A 291 42.87 -0.85 -95.33
C GLU A 291 44.23 -1.07 -96.02
N VAL A 292 45.33 -0.62 -95.40
CA VAL A 292 46.68 -0.89 -95.91
C VAL A 292 47.05 -2.38 -95.77
N GLU A 293 46.80 -2.98 -94.61
CA GLU A 293 47.08 -4.40 -94.32
C GLU A 293 46.26 -5.38 -95.14
N LEU A 294 44.96 -5.13 -95.29
CA LEU A 294 44.03 -6.08 -95.91
C LEU A 294 43.80 -5.84 -97.40
N GLU A 295 43.90 -4.59 -97.89
CA GLU A 295 43.63 -4.27 -99.29
C GLU A 295 44.90 -3.90 -100.05
N PHE A 296 45.68 -2.94 -99.53
CA PHE A 296 46.85 -2.43 -100.27
C PHE A 296 48.01 -3.40 -100.34
N TYR A 297 48.40 -4.05 -99.23
CA TYR A 297 49.52 -4.99 -99.26
C TYR A 297 49.26 -6.19 -100.16
N PRO A 298 48.09 -6.87 -100.11
CA PRO A 298 47.78 -7.93 -101.06
C PRO A 298 47.78 -7.46 -102.51
N TRP A 299 47.21 -6.27 -102.79
CA TRP A 299 47.24 -5.68 -104.14
C TRP A 299 48.66 -5.38 -104.61
N LEU A 300 49.52 -4.82 -103.74
CA LEU A 300 50.91 -4.51 -104.06
C LEU A 300 51.72 -5.78 -104.31
N MET A 301 51.52 -6.82 -103.48
CA MET A 301 52.19 -8.11 -103.68
C MET A 301 51.75 -8.77 -105.00
N ASP A 302 50.46 -8.73 -105.34
CA ASP A 302 49.96 -9.23 -106.64
C ASP A 302 50.55 -8.45 -107.83
N GLU A 303 50.70 -7.14 -107.72
CA GLU A 303 51.31 -6.34 -108.78
C GLU A 303 52.83 -6.56 -108.89
N VAL A 304 53.53 -6.77 -107.77
CA VAL A 304 54.94 -7.17 -107.76
C VAL A 304 55.10 -8.56 -108.38
N ASP A 305 54.24 -9.51 -108.05
CA ASP A 305 54.25 -10.85 -108.63
C ASP A 305 54.03 -10.81 -110.14
N LYS A 306 53.10 -9.98 -110.65
CA LYS A 306 52.94 -9.75 -112.10
C LYS A 306 54.20 -9.21 -112.77
N GLU A 307 54.89 -8.26 -112.14
CA GLU A 307 56.13 -7.71 -112.68
C GLU A 307 57.29 -8.72 -112.64
N LEU A 308 57.36 -9.56 -111.59
CA LEU A 308 58.30 -10.67 -111.52
C LEU A 308 58.01 -11.72 -112.59
N ASP A 309 56.74 -12.09 -112.79
CA ASP A 309 56.29 -13.00 -113.85
C ASP A 309 56.66 -12.47 -115.25
N LYS A 310 56.46 -11.17 -115.50
CA LYS A 310 56.87 -10.53 -116.76
C LYS A 310 58.38 -10.63 -116.95
N LYS A 311 59.16 -10.38 -115.89
CA LYS A 311 60.64 -10.50 -115.93
C LYS A 311 61.09 -11.95 -116.10
N GLU A 312 60.44 -12.91 -115.48
CA GLU A 312 60.72 -14.34 -115.63
C GLU A 312 60.43 -14.80 -117.06
N LYS A 313 59.26 -14.46 -117.61
CA LYS A 313 58.90 -14.73 -119.01
C LYS A 313 59.89 -14.07 -119.97
N ALA A 314 60.28 -12.81 -119.72
CA ALA A 314 61.28 -12.12 -120.54
C ALA A 314 62.65 -12.81 -120.49
N ARG A 315 63.11 -13.24 -119.30
CA ARG A 315 64.35 -14.03 -119.14
C ARG A 315 64.26 -15.38 -119.87
N ALA A 316 63.14 -16.09 -119.75
CA ALA A 316 62.91 -17.36 -120.45
C ALA A 316 62.95 -17.18 -121.98
N LEU A 317 62.34 -16.12 -122.50
CA LEU A 317 62.39 -15.78 -123.93
C LEU A 317 63.81 -15.43 -124.40
N VAL A 318 64.57 -14.68 -123.59
CA VAL A 318 65.98 -14.38 -123.88
C VAL A 318 66.83 -15.65 -123.84
N ASP A 319 66.61 -16.54 -122.88
CA ASP A 319 67.30 -17.83 -122.79
C ASP A 319 66.97 -18.72 -124.00
N ASP A 320 65.71 -18.77 -124.43
CA ASP A 320 65.31 -19.50 -125.65
C ASP A 320 65.88 -18.87 -126.93
N LEU A 321 65.95 -17.54 -127.01
CA LEU A 321 66.63 -16.84 -128.10
C LEU A 321 68.13 -17.18 -128.13
N ILE A 322 68.81 -17.15 -126.99
CA ILE A 322 70.22 -17.54 -126.87
C ILE A 322 70.39 -19.01 -127.28
N ARG A 323 69.53 -19.93 -126.82
CA ARG A 323 69.55 -21.35 -127.23
C ARG A 323 69.33 -21.51 -128.74
N GLN A 324 68.42 -20.76 -129.36
CA GLN A 324 68.21 -20.78 -130.81
C GLN A 324 69.44 -20.26 -131.57
N VAL A 325 70.03 -19.14 -131.14
CA VAL A 325 71.27 -18.60 -131.73
C VAL A 325 72.44 -19.58 -131.60
N VAL A 326 72.59 -20.22 -130.44
CA VAL A 326 73.62 -21.26 -130.23
C VAL A 326 73.37 -22.47 -131.14
N ARG A 327 72.12 -22.94 -131.29
CA ARG A 327 71.76 -24.02 -132.24
C ARG A 327 72.04 -23.63 -133.69
N MET A 328 71.68 -22.41 -134.10
CA MET A 328 71.98 -21.90 -135.45
C MET A 328 73.47 -21.79 -135.70
N ASN A 329 74.25 -21.32 -134.72
CA ASN A 329 75.70 -21.24 -134.82
C ASN A 329 76.33 -22.64 -134.86
N ALA A 330 75.86 -23.60 -134.05
CA ALA A 330 76.30 -24.99 -134.12
C ALA A 330 76.00 -25.60 -135.51
N ALA A 331 74.80 -25.39 -136.05
CA ALA A 331 74.43 -25.86 -137.39
C ALA A 331 75.27 -25.19 -138.50
N ARG A 332 75.56 -23.88 -138.39
CA ARG A 332 76.48 -23.18 -139.31
C ARG A 332 77.90 -23.72 -139.22
N VAL A 333 78.38 -24.01 -138.01
CA VAL A 333 79.70 -24.62 -137.80
C VAL A 333 79.75 -26.02 -138.41
N GLU A 334 78.73 -26.86 -138.19
CA GLU A 334 78.63 -28.18 -138.86
C GLU A 334 78.57 -28.07 -140.38
N GLN A 335 77.82 -27.11 -140.93
CA GLN A 335 77.81 -26.84 -142.38
C GLN A 335 79.19 -26.40 -142.88
N SER A 336 79.92 -25.58 -142.13
CA SER A 336 81.28 -25.17 -142.49
C SER A 336 82.26 -26.34 -142.45
N TYR A 337 82.15 -27.25 -141.47
CA TYR A 337 82.94 -28.49 -141.43
C TYR A 337 82.58 -29.43 -142.58
N ARG A 338 81.29 -29.57 -142.94
CA ARG A 338 80.87 -30.35 -144.11
C ARG A 338 81.38 -29.76 -145.43
N MET A 339 81.39 -28.44 -145.57
CA MET A 339 81.96 -27.75 -146.73
C MET A 339 83.49 -27.90 -146.80
N GLN A 340 84.19 -27.96 -145.66
CA GLN A 340 85.63 -28.22 -145.63
C GLN A 340 85.98 -29.70 -145.94
N GLN A 341 85.12 -30.65 -145.57
CA GLN A 341 85.31 -32.08 -145.87
C GLN A 341 84.89 -32.48 -147.31
N GLY A 342 84.20 -31.60 -148.04
CA GLY A 342 83.83 -31.81 -149.45
C GLY A 342 84.82 -31.30 -150.50
N ILE A 343 85.94 -30.69 -150.08
CA ILE A 343 86.95 -30.08 -150.99
C ILE A 343 88.22 -30.96 -151.11
N GLN A 344 88.19 -32.20 -150.63
CA GLN A 344 89.23 -33.21 -150.92
C GLN A 344 88.63 -34.43 -151.63
N ALA A 345 88.33 -34.27 -152.92
CA ALA A 345 88.28 -35.33 -153.93
C ALA A 345 88.53 -34.71 -155.31
#